data_AF-A0AA41UBQ7-F1
#
_entry.id   AF-A0AA41UBQ7-F1
#
_cell.length_a   1.000
_cell.length_b   1.000
_cell.length_c   1.000
_cell.angle_alpha   90.00
_cell.angle_beta   90.00
_cell.angle_gamma   90.00
#
_symmetry.space_group_name_H-M   'P 1'
#
loop_
_entity.id
_entity.type
_entity.pdbx_description
1 polymer ?
#
loop_
_entity_poly.entity_id
_entity_poly.type
_entity_poly.pdbx_seq_one_letter_code
_entity_poly.pdbx_strand_id
1 'polypeptide(L)'
;MTLDDLKKLLTGKVLFRLDSILSPRLIPMLYAVGLAAILLWAVSHLFGTFGASFGNGLWGLLEIAVFGLLSVIVLRIVCEALVVYFKTHETSADNFERTRLSTSLLDEVRDAIHDLAENEEHDYTEADEYITPATEPVPPTFTEKPEGPTVIDAEPSGSSPHRTAKRTPPTPKDML
;
A
#
# COMPACT_ATOMS: atom_id res chain seq x y z
N MET A 1 20.47 -9.50 -30.71
CA MET A 1 19.88 -9.47 -29.36
C MET A 1 18.70 -10.42 -29.41
N THR A 2 18.76 -11.55 -28.72
CA THR A 2 17.71 -12.58 -28.77
C THR A 2 16.58 -12.20 -27.82
N LEU A 3 15.34 -12.52 -28.19
CA LEU A 3 14.15 -12.25 -27.36
C LEU A 3 14.30 -12.86 -25.95
N ASP A 4 15.04 -13.96 -25.85
CA ASP A 4 15.31 -14.64 -24.58
C ASP A 4 16.19 -13.82 -23.63
N ASP A 5 17.16 -13.06 -24.13
CA ASP A 5 17.97 -12.16 -23.29
C ASP A 5 17.15 -10.95 -22.82
N LEU A 6 16.28 -10.43 -23.69
CA LEU A 6 15.34 -9.37 -23.30
C LEU A 6 14.39 -9.88 -22.22
N LYS A 7 13.90 -11.11 -22.35
CA LYS A 7 13.05 -11.78 -21.36
C LYS A 7 13.83 -12.05 -20.06
N LYS A 8 15.10 -12.45 -20.14
CA LYS A 8 15.95 -12.72 -18.97
C LYS A 8 16.39 -11.46 -18.24
N LEU A 9 16.51 -10.33 -18.95
CA LEU A 9 16.72 -9.00 -18.37
C LEU A 9 15.42 -8.43 -17.80
N LEU A 10 14.29 -8.60 -18.50
CA LEU A 10 12.94 -8.22 -18.06
C LEU A 10 12.47 -9.00 -16.82
N THR A 11 12.82 -10.28 -16.74
CA THR A 11 12.46 -11.19 -15.65
C THR A 11 13.58 -11.33 -14.61
N GLY A 12 14.74 -10.71 -14.85
CA GLY A 12 15.91 -10.83 -14.00
C GLY A 12 15.82 -9.99 -12.73
N LYS A 13 16.44 -10.51 -11.65
CA LYS A 13 16.59 -9.95 -10.30
C LYS A 13 16.94 -8.44 -10.21
N VAL A 14 17.42 -7.85 -11.29
CA VAL A 14 17.77 -6.43 -11.43
C VAL A 14 16.56 -5.55 -11.67
N LEU A 15 15.55 -6.03 -12.43
CA LEU A 15 14.30 -5.30 -12.61
C LEU A 15 13.48 -5.29 -11.32
N PHE A 16 13.47 -6.37 -10.54
CA PHE A 16 12.77 -6.43 -9.23
C PHE A 16 13.15 -5.32 -8.23
N ARG A 17 14.39 -4.82 -8.25
CA ARG A 17 14.82 -3.72 -7.37
C ARG A 17 14.57 -2.32 -7.93
N LEU A 18 14.53 -2.17 -9.26
CA LEU A 18 14.15 -0.90 -9.90
C LEU A 18 12.62 -0.74 -9.97
N ASP A 19 11.91 -1.83 -10.17
CA ASP A 19 10.45 -1.91 -10.31
C ASP A 19 9.72 -1.51 -9.01
N SER A 20 10.28 -1.80 -7.84
CA SER A 20 9.77 -1.28 -6.56
C SER A 20 9.74 0.26 -6.49
N ILE A 21 10.66 0.95 -7.20
CA ILE A 21 10.73 2.41 -7.26
C ILE A 21 10.06 2.97 -8.53
N LEU A 22 10.00 2.17 -9.61
CA LEU A 22 9.39 2.55 -10.88
C LEU A 22 7.88 2.29 -10.91
N SER A 23 7.38 1.37 -10.09
CA SER A 23 5.96 0.97 -9.96
C SER A 23 4.98 2.17 -9.94
N PRO A 24 5.17 3.23 -9.11
CA PRO A 24 4.21 4.34 -9.08
C PRO A 24 4.20 5.18 -10.38
N ARG A 25 5.23 5.11 -11.23
CA ARG A 25 5.36 5.91 -12.46
C ARG A 25 5.28 5.11 -13.76
N LEU A 26 5.40 3.78 -13.71
CA LEU A 26 5.40 2.96 -14.92
C LEU A 26 4.03 3.00 -15.63
N ILE A 27 2.94 2.93 -14.86
CA ILE A 27 1.57 2.93 -15.39
C ILE A 27 1.26 4.20 -16.19
N PRO A 28 1.44 5.43 -15.66
CA PRO A 28 1.15 6.64 -16.43
C PRO A 28 2.09 6.81 -17.63
N MET A 29 3.36 6.40 -17.52
CA MET A 29 4.29 6.46 -18.65
C MET A 29 3.89 5.50 -19.77
N LEU A 30 3.55 4.25 -19.43
CA LEU A 30 3.10 3.25 -20.38
C LEU A 30 1.80 3.66 -21.06
N TYR A 31 0.87 4.27 -20.32
CA TYR A 31 -0.37 4.79 -20.90
C TYR A 31 -0.09 5.92 -21.91
N ALA A 32 0.80 6.85 -21.58
CA ALA A 32 1.19 7.93 -22.50
C ALA A 32 1.89 7.40 -23.76
N VAL A 33 2.83 6.47 -23.59
CA VAL A 33 3.55 5.83 -24.72
C VAL A 33 2.60 4.99 -25.57
N GLY A 34 1.70 4.23 -24.94
CA GLY A 34 0.68 3.44 -25.63
C GLY A 34 -0.28 4.31 -26.43
N LEU A 35 -0.77 5.41 -25.85
CA LEU A 35 -1.59 6.39 -26.59
C LEU A 35 -0.83 7.01 -27.75
N ALA A 36 0.44 7.40 -27.55
CA ALA A 36 1.27 7.95 -28.61
C ALA A 36 1.47 6.93 -29.74
N ALA A 37 1.71 5.67 -29.41
CA ALA A 37 1.87 4.60 -30.39
C ALA A 37 0.59 4.38 -31.20
N ILE A 38 -0.58 4.34 -30.54
CA ILE A 38 -1.89 4.21 -31.22
C ILE A 38 -2.14 5.41 -32.14
N LEU A 39 -1.84 6.63 -31.67
CA LEU A 39 -2.02 7.86 -32.46
C LEU A 39 -1.11 7.86 -33.69
N LEU A 40 0.18 7.57 -33.51
CA LEU A 40 1.14 7.51 -34.61
C LEU A 40 0.76 6.42 -35.61
N TRP A 41 0.34 5.25 -35.13
CA TRP A 41 -0.17 4.18 -35.98
C TRP A 41 -1.37 4.66 -36.80
N ALA A 42 -2.40 5.22 -36.16
CA ALA A 42 -3.61 5.69 -36.82
C ALA A 42 -3.31 6.74 -37.90
N VAL A 43 -2.43 7.70 -37.60
CA VAL A 43 -2.00 8.72 -38.56
C VAL A 43 -1.26 8.07 -39.74
N SER A 44 -0.28 7.20 -39.46
CA SER A 44 0.48 6.52 -40.51
C SER A 44 -0.41 5.66 -41.41
N HIS A 45 -1.40 4.96 -40.82
CA HIS A 45 -2.34 4.11 -41.52
C HIS A 45 -3.30 4.92 -42.38
N LEU A 46 -3.78 6.06 -41.87
CA LEU A 46 -4.66 6.95 -42.62
C LEU A 46 -3.96 7.46 -43.89
N PHE A 47 -2.73 7.99 -43.75
CA PHE A 47 -1.99 8.48 -44.91
C PHE A 47 -1.58 7.36 -45.87
N GLY A 48 -1.21 6.18 -45.36
CA GLY A 48 -0.90 5.02 -46.21
C GLY A 48 -2.10 4.53 -47.02
N THR A 49 -3.27 4.43 -46.37
CA THR A 49 -4.49 3.95 -47.03
C THR A 49 -5.05 4.95 -48.03
N PHE A 50 -5.09 6.25 -47.70
CA PHE A 50 -5.49 7.32 -48.62
C PHE A 50 -4.51 7.51 -49.77
N GLY A 51 -3.20 7.33 -49.53
CA GLY A 51 -2.18 7.42 -50.57
C GLY A 51 -2.31 6.33 -51.65
N ALA A 52 -2.87 5.17 -51.30
CA ALA A 52 -3.09 4.08 -52.26
C ALA A 52 -4.31 4.33 -53.16
N SER A 53 -5.46 4.69 -52.58
CA SER A 53 -6.66 5.11 -53.33
C SER A 53 -7.71 5.71 -52.40
N PHE A 54 -8.65 6.47 -52.97
CA PHE A 54 -9.75 7.07 -52.20
C PHE A 54 -10.65 6.01 -51.51
N GLY A 55 -10.97 4.91 -52.21
CA GLY A 55 -11.77 3.82 -51.65
C GLY A 55 -11.06 3.10 -50.50
N ASN A 56 -9.74 2.90 -50.63
CA ASN A 56 -8.94 2.31 -49.58
C ASN A 56 -8.78 3.25 -48.37
N GLY A 57 -8.75 4.56 -48.58
CA GLY A 57 -8.81 5.56 -47.51
C GLY A 57 -10.11 5.48 -46.70
N LEU A 58 -11.25 5.32 -47.37
CA LEU A 58 -12.55 5.16 -46.70
C LEU A 58 -12.61 3.87 -45.87
N TRP A 59 -12.07 2.78 -46.40
CA TRP A 59 -11.89 1.52 -45.66
C TRP A 59 -10.91 1.67 -44.49
N GLY A 60 -9.79 2.37 -44.71
CA GLY A 60 -8.78 2.65 -43.69
C GLY A 60 -9.33 3.48 -42.53
N LEU A 61 -10.26 4.41 -42.78
CA LEU A 61 -10.96 5.16 -41.74
C LEU A 61 -11.81 4.23 -40.85
N LEU A 62 -12.55 3.30 -41.46
CA LEU A 62 -13.32 2.29 -40.74
C LEU A 62 -12.39 1.37 -39.93
N GLU A 63 -11.26 0.97 -40.51
CA GLU A 63 -10.26 0.15 -39.85
C GLU A 63 -9.67 0.87 -38.62
N ILE A 64 -9.29 2.14 -38.75
CA ILE A 64 -8.81 2.96 -37.63
C ILE A 64 -9.90 3.10 -36.57
N ALA A 65 -11.16 3.27 -36.94
CA ALA A 65 -12.25 3.36 -35.98
C ALA A 65 -12.40 2.08 -35.15
N VAL A 66 -12.36 0.91 -35.81
CA VAL A 66 -12.51 -0.39 -35.14
C VAL A 66 -11.25 -0.79 -34.38
N PHE A 67 -10.11 -0.88 -35.07
CA PHE A 67 -8.85 -1.33 -34.48
C PHE A 67 -8.21 -0.27 -33.58
N GLY A 68 -8.39 1.02 -33.88
CA GLY A 68 -7.97 2.10 -32.99
C GLY A 68 -8.75 2.05 -31.67
N LEU A 69 -10.08 1.91 -31.71
CA LEU A 69 -10.88 1.75 -30.48
C LEU A 69 -10.50 0.47 -29.72
N LEU A 70 -10.36 -0.65 -30.44
CA LEU A 70 -9.93 -1.92 -29.86
C LEU A 70 -8.56 -1.78 -29.18
N SER A 71 -7.60 -1.09 -29.82
CA SER A 71 -6.27 -0.88 -29.28
C SER A 71 -6.30 -0.07 -27.97
N VAL A 72 -7.20 0.91 -27.84
CA VAL A 72 -7.40 1.66 -26.59
C VAL A 72 -7.96 0.75 -25.50
N ILE A 73 -8.89 -0.16 -25.83
CA ILE A 73 -9.43 -1.15 -24.88
C ILE A 73 -8.33 -2.11 -24.43
N VAL A 74 -7.53 -2.63 -25.36
CA VAL A 74 -6.40 -3.51 -25.04
C VAL A 74 -5.38 -2.78 -24.17
N LEU A 75 -5.05 -1.53 -24.50
CA LEU A 75 -4.18 -0.69 -23.67
C LEU A 75 -4.73 -0.56 -22.25
N ARG A 76 -6.05 -0.37 -22.10
CA ARG A 76 -6.71 -0.32 -20.78
C ARG A 76 -6.55 -1.62 -20.01
N ILE A 77 -6.84 -2.75 -20.66
CA ILE A 77 -6.70 -4.09 -20.05
C ILE A 77 -5.26 -4.32 -19.60
N VAL A 78 -4.27 -3.95 -20.43
CA VAL A 78 -2.85 -4.08 -20.08
C VAL A 78 -2.48 -3.19 -18.89
N CYS A 79 -2.90 -1.92 -18.88
CA CYS A 79 -2.65 -1.02 -17.75
C CYS A 79 -3.28 -1.55 -16.45
N GLU A 80 -4.50 -2.06 -16.51
CA GLU A 80 -5.19 -2.60 -15.34
C GLU A 80 -4.55 -3.91 -14.85
N ALA A 81 -4.18 -4.80 -15.78
CA ALA A 81 -3.44 -6.02 -15.45
C ALA A 81 -2.10 -5.71 -14.76
N LEU A 82 -1.40 -4.66 -15.21
CA LEU A 82 -0.17 -4.19 -14.56
C LEU A 82 -0.43 -3.66 -13.15
N VAL A 83 -1.48 -2.86 -12.95
CA VAL A 83 -1.87 -2.37 -11.62
C VAL A 83 -2.17 -3.54 -10.68
N VAL A 84 -2.96 -4.52 -11.14
CA VAL A 84 -3.29 -5.72 -10.36
C VAL A 84 -2.04 -6.53 -10.06
N TYR A 85 -1.18 -6.74 -11.06
CA TYR A 85 0.09 -7.45 -10.90
C TYR A 85 0.98 -6.79 -9.84
N PHE A 86 1.23 -5.47 -9.95
CA PHE A 86 2.03 -4.75 -8.96
C PHE A 86 1.42 -4.83 -7.56
N LYS A 87 0.09 -4.68 -7.45
CA LYS A 87 -0.62 -4.81 -6.17
C LYS A 87 -0.47 -6.20 -5.54
N THR A 88 -0.55 -7.27 -6.34
CA THR A 88 -0.32 -8.65 -5.86
C THR A 88 1.13 -8.87 -5.42
N HIS A 89 2.09 -8.26 -6.11
CA HIS A 89 3.51 -8.36 -5.75
C HIS A 89 3.86 -7.57 -4.48
N GLU A 90 3.28 -6.39 -4.27
CA GLU A 90 3.40 -5.63 -3.01
C GLU A 90 2.81 -6.43 -1.83
N THR A 91 1.62 -7.00 -2.02
CA THR A 91 0.97 -7.85 -1.00
C THR A 91 1.85 -9.05 -0.65
N SER A 92 2.49 -9.67 -1.65
CA SER A 92 3.38 -10.82 -1.41
C SER A 92 4.60 -10.41 -0.58
N ALA A 93 5.23 -9.26 -0.88
CA ALA A 93 6.36 -8.74 -0.12
C ALA A 93 6.01 -8.45 1.35
N ASP A 94 4.87 -7.81 1.61
CA ASP A 94 4.39 -7.49 2.96
C ASP A 94 4.08 -8.76 3.78
N ASN A 95 3.51 -9.79 3.13
CA ASN A 95 3.27 -11.08 3.80
C ASN A 95 4.57 -11.78 4.24
N PHE A 96 5.66 -11.65 3.48
CA PHE A 96 6.96 -12.24 3.87
C PHE A 96 7.59 -11.50 5.06
N GLU A 97 7.49 -10.17 5.12
CA GLU A 97 7.95 -9.40 6.29
C GLU A 97 7.10 -9.72 7.53
N ARG A 98 5.78 -9.76 7.39
CA ARG A 98 4.88 -10.14 8.48
C ARG A 98 5.14 -11.57 8.97
N THR A 99 5.43 -12.52 8.08
CA THR A 99 5.78 -13.90 8.46
C THR A 99 7.09 -13.97 9.23
N ARG A 100 8.10 -13.18 8.83
CA ARG A 100 9.37 -13.07 9.58
C ARG A 100 9.17 -12.43 10.95
N LEU A 101 8.41 -11.34 11.04
CA LEU A 101 8.09 -10.68 12.30
C LEU A 101 7.31 -11.63 13.23
N SER A 102 6.34 -12.37 12.69
CA SER A 102 5.58 -13.38 13.45
C SER A 102 6.50 -14.48 13.99
N THR A 103 7.45 -14.95 13.18
CA THR A 103 8.42 -15.97 13.59
C THR A 103 9.36 -15.44 14.67
N SER A 104 9.84 -14.21 14.54
CA SER A 104 10.68 -13.54 15.53
C SER A 104 9.95 -13.35 16.86
N LEU A 105 8.68 -12.91 16.83
CA LEU A 105 7.88 -12.75 18.04
C LEU A 105 7.58 -14.09 18.73
N LEU A 106 7.34 -15.16 17.96
CA LEU A 106 7.15 -16.49 18.53
C LEU A 106 8.43 -17.04 19.17
N ASP A 107 9.60 -16.67 18.65
CA ASP A 107 10.89 -17.04 19.21
C ASP A 107 11.15 -16.27 20.52
N GLU A 108 10.92 -14.96 20.53
CA GLU A 108 11.04 -14.11 21.73
C GLU A 108 10.08 -14.52 22.85
N VAL A 109 8.81 -14.83 22.52
CA VAL A 109 7.84 -15.33 23.50
C VAL A 109 8.25 -16.72 24.04
N ARG A 110 8.81 -17.58 23.19
CA ARG A 110 9.31 -18.89 23.62
C ARG A 110 10.49 -18.75 24.57
N ASP A 111 11.42 -17.86 24.26
CA ASP A 111 12.60 -17.57 25.07
C ASP A 111 12.17 -17.05 26.46
N ALA A 112 11.25 -16.08 26.50
CA ALA A 112 10.69 -15.55 27.75
C ALA A 112 9.98 -16.62 28.60
N ILE A 113 9.30 -17.59 27.98
CA ILE A 113 8.70 -18.73 28.70
C ILE A 113 9.77 -19.67 29.25
N HIS A 114 10.86 -19.89 28.50
CA HIS A 114 11.96 -20.72 28.95
C HIS A 114 12.67 -20.12 30.17
N ASP A 115 12.94 -18.81 30.13
CA ASP A 115 13.54 -18.06 31.25
C ASP A 115 12.64 -18.08 32.50
N LEU A 116 11.32 -18.00 32.33
CA LEU A 116 10.38 -18.08 33.46
C LEU A 116 10.38 -19.48 34.09
N ALA A 117 10.43 -20.53 33.27
CA ALA A 117 10.48 -21.91 33.74
C ALA A 117 11.80 -22.23 34.47
N GLU A 118 12.92 -21.69 34.02
CA GLU A 118 14.22 -21.87 34.68
C GLU A 118 14.28 -21.13 36.03
N ASN A 119 13.56 -20.01 36.18
CA ASN A 119 13.44 -19.29 37.45
C ASN A 119 12.43 -19.90 38.44
N GLU A 120 11.42 -20.65 37.98
CA GLU A 120 10.45 -21.31 38.87
C GLU A 120 11.05 -22.52 39.62
N GLU A 121 12.10 -23.18 39.10
CA GLU A 121 12.75 -24.30 39.80
C GLU A 121 13.50 -23.90 41.09
N HIS A 122 13.82 -22.61 41.26
CA HIS A 122 14.53 -22.10 42.44
C HIS A 122 13.61 -21.61 43.58
N ASP A 123 12.33 -21.31 43.31
CA ASP A 123 11.40 -20.76 44.33
C ASP A 123 10.73 -21.85 45.19
N TYR A 124 10.62 -23.10 44.68
CA TYR A 124 10.06 -24.21 45.46
C TYR A 124 11.03 -24.80 46.49
N THR A 125 12.33 -24.52 46.39
CA THR A 125 13.33 -25.03 47.35
C THR A 125 13.44 -24.19 48.63
N GLU A 126 12.96 -22.95 48.63
CA GLU A 126 13.02 -22.06 49.82
C GLU A 126 11.72 -22.08 50.64
N ALA A 127 10.62 -22.57 50.07
CA ALA A 127 9.31 -22.65 50.75
C ALA A 127 9.22 -23.75 51.84
N ASP A 128 10.15 -24.71 51.86
CA ASP A 128 10.14 -25.82 52.83
C ASP A 128 10.83 -25.49 54.18
N GLU A 129 11.44 -24.30 54.34
CA GLU A 129 12.11 -23.93 55.60
C GLU A 129 11.22 -23.15 56.60
N TYR A 130 9.97 -22.83 56.24
CA TYR A 130 9.05 -22.03 57.09
C TYR A 130 7.85 -22.81 57.66
N ILE A 131 8.01 -24.09 58.02
CA ILE A 131 7.06 -24.75 58.92
C ILE A 131 7.33 -24.30 60.36
N THR A 132 6.85 -23.11 60.71
CA THR A 132 6.72 -22.68 62.11
C THR A 132 5.30 -23.03 62.61
N PRO A 133 5.17 -23.67 63.79
CA PRO A 133 3.89 -24.16 64.28
C PRO A 133 2.96 -23.01 64.69
N ALA A 134 1.68 -23.18 64.36
CA ALA A 134 0.58 -22.22 64.46
C ALA A 134 0.42 -21.55 65.83
N THR A 135 0.58 -20.22 65.93
CA THR A 135 -0.15 -19.35 66.87
C THR A 135 -0.08 -17.87 66.46
N GLU A 136 -1.08 -17.32 65.78
CA GLU A 136 -1.78 -16.04 66.14
C GLU A 136 -2.79 -15.60 65.06
N PRO A 137 -3.89 -14.91 65.44
CA PRO A 137 -5.10 -14.84 64.65
C PRO A 137 -5.21 -13.62 63.72
N VAL A 138 -6.01 -13.81 62.67
CA VAL A 138 -6.39 -12.86 61.61
C VAL A 138 -7.16 -11.64 62.16
N PRO A 139 -6.80 -10.40 61.78
CA PRO A 139 -7.68 -9.25 61.93
C PRO A 139 -8.61 -9.07 60.69
N PRO A 140 -9.91 -8.76 60.89
CA PRO A 140 -10.91 -8.70 59.82
C PRO A 140 -10.96 -7.36 59.05
N THR A 141 -11.69 -7.42 57.94
CA THR A 141 -11.68 -6.52 56.78
C THR A 141 -12.68 -5.33 56.84
N PHE A 142 -12.27 -4.25 56.15
CA PHE A 142 -13.02 -3.13 55.51
C PHE A 142 -13.81 -2.10 56.34
N THR A 143 -13.51 -0.81 56.10
CA THR A 143 -14.53 0.22 55.80
C THR A 143 -13.93 1.44 55.09
N GLU A 144 -14.74 1.97 54.17
CA GLU A 144 -14.51 2.92 53.07
C GLU A 144 -14.54 4.41 53.49
N LYS A 145 -13.73 5.27 52.87
CA LYS A 145 -14.10 6.68 52.62
C LYS A 145 -13.28 7.31 51.46
N PRO A 146 -13.91 7.94 50.45
CA PRO A 146 -13.21 8.52 49.31
C PRO A 146 -12.80 9.97 49.59
N GLU A 147 -11.50 10.26 49.52
CA GLU A 147 -10.98 11.63 49.38
C GLU A 147 -10.85 11.93 47.88
N GLY A 148 -11.74 12.80 47.38
CA GLY A 148 -11.63 13.35 46.03
C GLY A 148 -10.55 14.43 45.94
N PRO A 149 -9.94 14.66 44.78
CA PRO A 149 -9.20 15.88 44.51
C PRO A 149 -9.98 16.81 43.57
N THR A 150 -10.32 17.98 44.14
CA THR A 150 -10.01 19.32 43.62
C THR A 150 -10.36 19.65 42.17
N VAL A 151 -11.43 20.44 42.03
CA VAL A 151 -11.77 21.26 40.86
C VAL A 151 -10.62 22.25 40.58
N ILE A 152 -10.10 22.25 39.37
CA ILE A 152 -9.27 23.33 38.83
C ILE A 152 -9.91 23.76 37.51
N ASP A 153 -10.69 24.83 37.57
CA ASP A 153 -11.22 25.51 36.39
C ASP A 153 -10.11 26.37 35.75
N ALA A 154 -9.65 26.00 34.55
CA ALA A 154 -8.92 26.90 33.66
C ALA A 154 -8.93 26.38 32.20
N GLU A 155 -9.81 26.93 31.36
CA GLU A 155 -9.69 26.98 29.90
C GLU A 155 -9.97 28.45 29.49
N PRO A 156 -9.71 28.92 28.25
CA PRO A 156 -9.09 28.25 27.09
C PRO A 156 -8.05 29.11 26.36
N SER A 157 -7.21 28.53 25.49
CA SER A 157 -6.73 29.16 24.24
C SER A 157 -5.63 28.33 23.56
N GLY A 158 -5.76 28.08 22.25
CA GLY A 158 -4.59 27.89 21.40
C GLY A 158 -4.58 26.77 20.36
N SER A 159 -5.72 26.17 19.97
CA SER A 159 -5.75 25.28 18.79
C SER A 159 -5.74 26.10 17.50
N SER A 160 -4.65 26.04 16.74
CA SER A 160 -4.55 26.62 15.40
C SER A 160 -4.67 25.52 14.34
N PRO A 161 -5.54 25.75 13.33
CA PRO A 161 -5.15 25.41 11.96
C PRO A 161 -5.49 26.57 10.99
N HIS A 162 -4.45 27.16 10.40
CA HIS A 162 -4.53 27.83 9.08
C HIS A 162 -4.37 26.74 7.99
N ARG A 163 -5.00 26.75 6.81
CA ARG A 163 -5.45 27.85 5.95
C ARG A 163 -6.30 27.31 4.76
N THR A 164 -7.30 28.09 4.34
CA THR A 164 -7.73 28.41 2.94
C THR A 164 -8.15 27.31 1.93
N ALA A 165 -9.16 27.45 1.08
CA ALA A 165 -10.17 28.47 0.81
C ALA A 165 -11.29 27.82 -0.04
N LYS A 166 -12.56 28.07 0.30
CA LYS A 166 -13.70 27.89 -0.62
C LYS A 166 -13.99 29.24 -1.28
N ARG A 167 -13.93 29.33 -2.61
CA ARG A 167 -14.55 30.46 -3.33
C ARG A 167 -14.91 30.13 -4.78
N THR A 168 -16.21 30.10 -5.04
CA THR A 168 -16.85 30.27 -6.36
C THR A 168 -18.28 30.78 -6.09
N PRO A 169 -18.99 31.50 -7.00
CA PRO A 169 -18.70 32.70 -7.81
C PRO A 169 -19.76 33.84 -7.52
N PRO A 170 -19.97 34.92 -8.32
CA PRO A 170 -20.66 34.86 -9.63
C PRO A 170 -20.14 35.84 -10.74
N THR A 171 -20.81 35.64 -11.88
CA THR A 171 -20.73 36.00 -13.32
C THR A 171 -20.63 37.47 -13.80
N PRO A 172 -20.39 37.67 -15.13
CA PRO A 172 -19.87 38.89 -15.75
C PRO A 172 -20.97 39.81 -16.27
N LYS A 173 -20.67 41.11 -16.31
CA LYS A 173 -21.18 42.13 -17.23
C LYS A 173 -20.36 43.40 -16.99
N ASP A 174 -20.19 44.18 -18.06
CA ASP A 174 -19.56 45.50 -18.09
C ASP A 174 -18.05 45.51 -18.39
N MET A 175 -17.69 45.02 -19.58
CA MET A 175 -16.58 45.60 -20.35
C MET A 175 -17.04 45.74 -21.81
N LEU A 176 -17.72 46.85 -22.06
CA LEU A 176 -17.96 47.45 -23.38
C LEU A 176 -17.03 48.66 -23.47
#